data_AF-A0A1X0RVH2-F1
#
_entry.id   AF-A0A1X0RVH2-F1
#
_cell.length_a   1.000
_cell.length_b   1.000
_cell.length_c   1.000
_cell.angle_alpha   90.00
_cell.angle_beta   90.00
_cell.angle_gamma   90.00
#
_symmetry.space_group_name_H-M   'P 1'
#
loop_
_entity.id
_entity.type
_entity.pdbx_description
1 polymer ?
#
loop_
_entity_poly.entity_id
_entity_poly.type
_entity_poly.pdbx_seq_one_letter_code
_entity_poly.pdbx_strand_id
1 'polypeptide(L)'
;MTQESFYRKAADEKESVGLWLEELKGKNYSTFKHSTFENDFTFGFSSPWQKQLLLNNIMVCLDATHCVSHIQRGIIHTIVARHPATGTGCPVAYMFTEDHSMAAVSVFPL
;
A
#
# COMPACT_ATOMS: atom_id res chain seq x y z
N MET A 1 12.30 -23.99 -7.59
CA MET A 1 11.41 -23.31 -6.65
C MET A 1 11.21 -21.90 -7.19
N THR A 2 10.00 -21.55 -7.62
CA THR A 2 9.69 -20.21 -8.16
C THR A 2 9.67 -19.20 -7.01
N GLN A 3 10.15 -17.98 -7.24
CA GLN A 3 10.22 -16.92 -6.22
C GLN A 3 8.87 -16.72 -5.49
N GLU A 4 7.76 -16.91 -6.22
CA GLU A 4 6.39 -16.83 -5.72
C GLU A 4 6.09 -17.72 -4.51
N SER A 5 6.71 -18.90 -4.41
CA SER A 5 6.43 -19.81 -3.29
C SER A 5 6.92 -19.29 -1.94
N PHE A 6 7.76 -18.24 -1.92
CA PHE A 6 8.27 -17.64 -0.68
C PHE A 6 7.33 -16.58 -0.09
N TYR A 7 6.48 -15.96 -0.90
CA TYR A 7 5.63 -14.85 -0.47
C TYR A 7 4.15 -15.07 -0.74
N ARG A 8 3.76 -15.98 -1.62
CA ARG A 8 2.36 -16.26 -1.90
C ARG A 8 1.75 -17.09 -0.76
N LYS A 9 0.70 -16.59 -0.14
CA LYS A 9 -0.02 -17.27 0.96
C LYS A 9 -1.18 -18.13 0.49
N ALA A 10 -1.70 -17.86 -0.71
CA ALA A 10 -2.81 -18.60 -1.31
C ALA A 10 -2.68 -18.65 -2.84
N ALA A 11 -3.29 -19.65 -3.46
CA ALA A 11 -3.30 -19.79 -4.93
C ALA A 11 -4.06 -18.65 -5.60
N ASP A 12 -5.07 -18.05 -4.96
CA ASP A 12 -5.66 -16.80 -5.44
C ASP A 12 -4.87 -15.59 -4.92
N GLU A 13 -4.67 -14.60 -5.78
CA GLU A 13 -3.85 -13.43 -5.43
C GLU A 13 -4.56 -12.46 -4.50
N LYS A 14 -5.87 -12.28 -4.68
CA LYS A 14 -6.70 -11.42 -3.83
C LYS A 14 -6.79 -12.01 -2.43
N GLU A 15 -6.97 -13.33 -2.34
CA GLU A 15 -6.89 -14.09 -1.09
C GLU A 15 -5.51 -13.94 -0.44
N SER A 16 -4.43 -14.14 -1.22
CA SER A 16 -3.06 -14.02 -0.72
C SER A 16 -2.77 -12.62 -0.15
N VAL A 17 -3.21 -11.56 -0.83
CA VAL A 17 -3.09 -10.18 -0.35
C VAL A 17 -3.92 -9.98 0.93
N GLY A 18 -5.15 -10.51 0.99
CA GLY A 18 -5.97 -10.47 2.19
C GLY A 18 -5.26 -11.08 3.41
N LEU A 19 -4.66 -12.26 3.24
CA LEU A 19 -3.88 -12.93 4.28
C LEU A 19 -2.61 -12.16 4.67
N TRP A 20 -2.01 -11.40 3.76
CA TRP A 20 -0.91 -10.50 4.09
C TRP A 20 -1.35 -9.32 4.93
N LEU A 21 -2.45 -8.66 4.57
CA LEU A 21 -2.97 -7.53 5.31
C LEU A 21 -3.32 -7.91 6.75
N GLU A 22 -3.95 -9.08 6.97
CA GLU A 22 -4.24 -9.54 8.34
C GLU A 22 -2.97 -9.84 9.14
N GLU A 23 -1.94 -10.45 8.54
CA GLU A 23 -0.67 -10.66 9.24
C GLU A 23 0.04 -9.33 9.57
N LEU A 24 0.07 -8.39 8.62
CA LEU A 24 0.66 -7.07 8.82
C LEU A 24 -0.06 -6.30 9.93
N LYS A 25 -1.39 -6.36 9.96
CA LYS A 25 -2.21 -5.80 11.04
C LYS A 25 -1.86 -6.42 12.38
N GLY A 26 -1.66 -7.74 12.44
CA GLY A 26 -1.16 -8.44 13.64
C GLY A 26 0.25 -7.98 14.09
N LYS A 27 1.06 -7.44 13.18
CA LYS A 27 2.37 -6.82 13.45
C LYS A 27 2.30 -5.30 13.70
N ASN A 28 1.11 -4.76 13.98
CA ASN A 28 0.83 -3.34 14.22
C ASN A 28 0.99 -2.42 13.00
N TYR A 29 1.04 -2.97 11.79
CA TYR A 29 1.01 -2.12 10.59
C TYR A 29 -0.37 -1.48 10.47
N SER A 30 -0.40 -0.26 9.94
CA SER A 30 -1.66 0.31 9.45
C SER A 30 -1.96 -0.32 8.10
N THR A 31 -3.11 -0.97 7.98
CA THR A 31 -3.54 -1.65 6.75
C THR A 31 -4.89 -1.11 6.31
N PHE A 32 -5.07 -1.01 5.00
CA PHE A 32 -6.29 -0.58 4.36
C PHE A 32 -6.71 -1.63 3.33
N LYS A 33 -7.98 -2.00 3.34
CA LYS A 33 -8.61 -2.84 2.32
C LYS A 33 -9.91 -2.13 1.93
N HIS A 34 -10.06 -1.78 0.66
CA HIS A 34 -11.24 -1.05 0.21
C HIS A 34 -12.49 -1.94 0.29
N SER A 35 -13.67 -1.33 0.47
CA SER A 35 -14.93 -2.07 0.61
C SER A 35 -15.29 -2.85 -0.65
N THR A 36 -14.88 -2.35 -1.83
CA THR A 36 -15.05 -3.03 -3.12
C THR A 36 -13.77 -3.71 -3.61
N PHE A 37 -12.88 -4.12 -2.72
CA PHE A 37 -11.59 -4.75 -3.04
C PHE A 37 -11.69 -5.88 -4.07
N GLU A 38 -12.77 -6.67 -4.04
CA GLU A 38 -12.96 -7.74 -5.03
C GLU A 38 -13.13 -7.21 -6.47
N ASN A 39 -13.56 -5.96 -6.64
CA ASN A 39 -13.78 -5.32 -7.93
C ASN A 39 -12.60 -4.45 -8.38
N ASP A 40 -12.02 -3.67 -7.47
CA ASP A 40 -11.01 -2.64 -7.79
C ASP A 40 -9.60 -2.99 -7.31
N PHE A 41 -9.47 -4.09 -6.57
CA PHE A 41 -8.25 -4.58 -5.96
C PHE A 41 -7.47 -3.50 -5.20
N THR A 42 -8.20 -2.61 -4.53
CA THR A 42 -7.60 -1.48 -3.81
C THR A 42 -7.25 -1.82 -2.37
N PHE A 43 -5.97 -1.72 -2.03
CA PHE A 43 -5.46 -1.95 -0.67
C PHE A 43 -4.22 -1.10 -0.40
N GLY A 44 -3.85 -0.96 0.87
CA GLY A 44 -2.65 -0.23 1.26
C GLY A 44 -2.10 -0.63 2.61
N PHE A 45 -0.86 -0.25 2.88
CA PHE A 45 -0.22 -0.52 4.16
C PHE A 45 0.90 0.47 4.47
N SER A 46 1.19 0.61 5.76
CA SER A 46 2.31 1.38 6.29
C SER A 46 2.78 0.76 7.61
N SER A 47 4.08 0.60 7.78
CA SER A 47 4.67 0.13 9.04
C SER A 47 4.54 1.17 10.16
N PRO A 48 4.62 0.75 11.45
CA PRO A 48 4.58 1.69 12.57
C PRO A 48 5.60 2.83 12.46
N TRP A 49 6.83 2.51 12.08
CA TRP A 49 7.90 3.51 11.91
C TRP A 49 7.61 4.46 10.75
N GLN A 50 7.15 3.94 9.62
CA GLN A 50 6.76 4.77 8.48
C GLN A 50 5.61 5.71 8.81
N LYS A 51 4.60 5.24 9.56
CA LYS A 51 3.49 6.08 10.04
C LYS A 51 3.98 7.21 10.94
N GLN A 52 4.91 6.91 11.86
CA GLN A 52 5.52 7.96 12.70
C GLN A 52 6.27 8.98 11.83
N LEU A 53 7.02 8.51 10.83
CA LEU A 53 7.70 9.40 9.90
C LEU A 53 6.71 10.29 9.12
N LEU A 54 5.61 9.72 8.65
CA LEU A 54 4.55 10.46 7.96
C LEU A 54 3.94 11.55 8.85
N LEU A 55 3.58 11.22 10.10
CA LEU A 55 2.97 12.17 11.04
C LEU A 55 3.92 13.30 11.47
N ASN A 56 5.23 13.07 11.42
CA ASN A 56 6.24 14.05 11.78
C ASN A 56 6.70 14.93 10.60
N ASN A 57 6.19 14.68 9.39
CA ASN A 57 6.53 15.46 8.21
C ASN A 57 5.42 16.44 7.84
N ILE A 58 5.81 17.67 7.54
CA ILE A 58 4.89 18.73 7.05
C ILE A 58 4.64 18.66 5.53
N MET A 59 5.43 17.86 4.82
CA MET A 59 5.40 17.76 3.36
C MET A 59 5.61 16.32 2.94
N VAL A 60 4.83 15.91 1.94
CA VAL A 60 4.93 14.61 1.28
C VAL A 60 4.88 14.79 -0.23
N CYS A 61 5.48 13.85 -0.94
CA CYS A 61 5.29 13.65 -2.37
C CYS A 61 4.43 12.41 -2.58
N LEU A 62 3.63 12.41 -3.65
CA LEU A 62 2.93 11.23 -4.14
C LEU A 62 3.61 10.77 -5.42
N ASP A 63 4.04 9.51 -5.45
CA ASP A 63 4.60 8.86 -6.63
C ASP A 63 3.66 7.74 -7.09
N ALA A 64 3.52 7.57 -8.40
CA ALA A 64 2.69 6.53 -9.00
C ALA A 64 3.55 5.65 -9.91
N THR A 65 3.67 4.37 -9.56
CA THR A 65 4.42 3.38 -10.33
C THR A 65 3.45 2.47 -11.08
N HIS A 66 3.52 2.49 -12.40
CA HIS A 66 2.76 1.61 -13.29
C HIS A 66 3.56 0.33 -13.61
N CYS A 67 2.88 -0.70 -14.13
CA CYS A 67 3.51 -1.93 -14.62
C CYS A 67 4.29 -2.72 -13.54
N VAL A 68 3.82 -2.67 -12.29
CA VAL A 68 4.48 -3.30 -11.12
C VAL A 68 4.16 -4.79 -10.95
N SER A 69 3.20 -5.32 -11.71
CA SER A 69 2.76 -6.70 -11.65
C SER A 69 2.17 -7.13 -12.99
N HIS A 70 1.77 -8.40 -13.11
CA HIS A 70 1.05 -8.90 -14.29
C HIS A 70 -0.41 -8.40 -14.36
N ILE A 71 -0.90 -7.70 -13.33
CA ILE A 71 -2.22 -7.08 -13.31
C ILE A 71 -2.17 -5.84 -14.20
N GLN A 72 -2.86 -5.92 -15.34
CA GLN A 72 -2.76 -4.96 -16.45
C GLN A 72 -2.99 -3.51 -16.03
N ARG A 73 -3.90 -3.27 -15.08
CA ARG A 73 -4.27 -1.94 -14.60
C ARG A 73 -3.69 -1.61 -13.22
N GLY A 74 -2.81 -2.44 -12.68
CA GLY A 74 -2.23 -2.23 -11.37
C GLY A 74 -1.34 -1.00 -11.28
N ILE A 75 -1.65 -0.10 -10.35
CA ILE A 75 -0.82 1.06 -9.99
C ILE A 75 -0.45 0.95 -8.52
N ILE A 76 0.82 1.19 -8.18
CA ILE A 76 1.22 1.47 -6.80
C ILE A 76 1.41 2.97 -6.63
N HIS A 77 0.59 3.55 -5.76
CA HIS A 77 0.81 4.87 -5.22
C HIS A 77 1.69 4.78 -3.96
N THR A 78 2.73 5.59 -3.91
CA THR A 78 3.65 5.67 -2.78
C THR A 78 3.65 7.09 -2.23
N ILE A 79 3.37 7.24 -0.92
CA ILE A 79 3.62 8.49 -0.22
C ILE A 79 5.09 8.49 0.19
N VAL A 80 5.83 9.52 -0.23
CA VAL A 80 7.24 9.71 0.08
C VAL A 80 7.37 10.93 0.98
N ALA A 81 7.97 10.75 2.16
CA ALA A 81 8.26 11.83 3.11
C ALA A 81 9.77 12.07 3.22
N ARG A 82 10.17 13.22 3.74
CA ARG A 82 11.59 13.51 3.95
C ARG A 82 12.09 12.77 5.19
N HIS A 83 13.16 11.98 5.04
CA HIS A 83 13.80 11.32 6.17
C HIS A 83 14.58 12.33 7.02
N PRO A 84 14.40 12.39 8.35
CA PRO A 84 14.95 13.47 9.18
C PRO A 84 16.47 13.46 9.26
N ALA A 85 17.11 12.28 9.21
CA ALA A 85 18.56 12.16 9.36
C ALA A 85 19.33 12.42 8.05
N THR A 86 18.77 12.02 6.91
CA THR A 86 19.47 12.04 5.61
C THR A 86 18.96 13.13 4.69
N GLY A 87 17.77 13.67 4.96
CA GLY A 87 17.09 14.64 4.11
C GLY A 87 16.57 14.06 2.78
N THR A 88 16.71 12.76 2.54
CA THR A 88 16.29 12.07 1.31
C THR A 88 14.81 11.71 1.34
N GLY A 89 14.23 11.42 0.17
CA GLY A 89 12.89 10.83 0.09
C GLY A 89 12.87 9.42 0.69
N CYS A 90 11.88 9.15 1.54
CA CYS A 90 11.63 7.85 2.15
C CYS A 90 10.16 7.45 1.94
N PRO A 91 9.89 6.31 1.30
CA PRO A 91 8.54 5.77 1.21
C PRO A 91 7.93 5.48 2.59
N VAL A 92 6.76 6.05 2.86
CA VAL A 92 6.08 5.96 4.17
C VAL A 92 4.68 5.36 4.11
N ALA A 93 4.08 5.22 2.93
CA ALA A 93 2.85 4.47 2.77
C ALA A 93 2.74 3.99 1.33
N TYR A 94 2.10 2.83 1.16
CA TYR A 94 1.87 2.23 -0.15
C TYR A 94 0.38 1.95 -0.31
N MET A 95 -0.13 2.17 -1.52
CA MET A 95 -1.47 1.79 -1.92
C MET A 95 -1.40 1.19 -3.32
N PHE A 96 -1.94 -0.01 -3.49
CA PHE A 96 -2.17 -0.63 -4.79
C PHE A 96 -3.63 -0.44 -5.19
N THR A 97 -3.91 -0.20 -6.47
CA THR A 97 -5.27 -0.14 -7.02
C THR A 97 -5.30 -0.50 -8.51
N GLU A 98 -6.41 -1.07 -8.97
CA GLU A 98 -6.74 -1.18 -10.40
C GLU A 98 -7.69 -0.06 -10.86
N ASP A 99 -8.12 0.81 -9.96
CA ASP A 99 -8.92 1.99 -10.28
C ASP A 99 -8.02 3.15 -10.73
N HIS A 100 -8.37 3.72 -11.88
CA HIS A 100 -7.70 4.88 -12.49
C HIS A 100 -8.59 6.13 -12.40
N SER A 101 -9.72 6.03 -11.71
CA SER A 101 -10.58 7.17 -11.43
C SER A 101 -9.91 8.13 -10.44
N MET A 102 -10.40 9.37 -10.40
CA MET A 102 -10.05 10.33 -9.35
C MET A 102 -11.06 10.30 -8.20
N ALA A 103 -11.87 9.25 -8.08
CA ALA A 103 -12.85 9.14 -7.02
C ALA A 103 -12.17 8.95 -5.66
N ALA A 104 -12.77 9.50 -4.61
CA ALA A 104 -12.30 9.26 -3.26
C ALA A 104 -12.50 7.78 -2.89
N VAL A 105 -11.40 7.09 -2.61
CA VAL A 105 -11.40 5.68 -2.20
C VAL A 105 -11.97 5.52 -0.77
N SER A 106 -11.88 6.55 0.06
CA SER A 106 -12.51 6.58 1.38
C SER A 106 -12.54 8.00 1.92
N VAL A 107 -13.61 8.37 2.62
CA VAL A 107 -13.71 9.62 3.37
C VAL A 107 -13.57 9.30 4.86
N PHE A 108 -12.52 9.81 5.48
CA PHE A 108 -12.35 9.70 6.93
C PHE A 108 -12.90 10.98 7.58
N PRO A 109 -13.78 10.89 8.58
CA PRO A 109 -14.19 12.05 9.35
C PRO A 109 -12.95 12.65 10.04
N LEU A 110 -12.87 13.99 10.04
CA LEU A 110 -11.87 14.76 10.80
C LEU A 110 -12.08 14.61 12.31
#